data_AF-A0A2S8XDT0-F1
#
_entry.id   AF-A0A2S8XDT0-F1
#
_cell.length_a   1.000
_cell.length_b   1.000
_cell.length_c   1.000
_cell.angle_alpha   90.00
_cell.angle_beta   90.00
_cell.angle_gamma   90.00
#
_symmetry.space_group_name_H-M   'P 1'
#
loop_
_entity.id
_entity.type
_entity.pdbx_description
1 polymer ?
#
loop_
_entity_poly.entity_id
_entity_poly.type
_entity_poly.pdbx_seq_one_letter_code
_entity_poly.pdbx_strand_id
1 'polypeptide(L)'
;MVGLIISMYFNYQFKAYKDNQEVDYTVKLNHGTEIGIKESIYNLDNVTKSLEDNSSKETVIHGLGNVAVSLKVGEESFIFLDSDFREDQLSSTNLIYNVFRDMYTHIRVEIIDQILSNKISLEKESRNQLIKDIGVLKQDLEYIDSQFNGDILKEQSPKWIENKWKELIGEIVNRNTDSKLYERIKMKYNL
;
A
#
# COMPACT_ATOMS: atom_id res chain seq x y z
N MET A 1 -8.24 48.75 -18.81
CA MET A 1 -9.44 47.91 -18.62
C MET A 1 -9.32 46.54 -19.31
N VAL A 2 -8.84 46.44 -20.55
CA VAL A 2 -8.69 45.15 -21.27
C VAL A 2 -7.72 44.17 -20.60
N GLY A 3 -6.60 44.65 -20.04
CA GLY A 3 -5.64 43.78 -19.32
C GLY A 3 -6.18 43.10 -18.06
N LEU A 4 -7.06 43.78 -17.30
CA LEU A 4 -7.71 43.24 -16.10
C LEU A 4 -8.70 42.12 -16.42
N ILE A 5 -9.47 42.30 -17.52
CA ILE A 5 -10.45 41.32 -17.98
C ILE A 5 -9.76 40.05 -18.48
N ILE A 6 -8.66 40.21 -19.23
CA ILE A 6 -7.84 39.09 -19.71
C ILE A 6 -7.20 38.35 -18.52
N SER A 7 -6.63 39.05 -17.54
CA SER A 7 -6.05 38.40 -16.35
C SER A 7 -7.10 37.67 -15.49
N MET A 8 -8.32 38.19 -15.39
CA MET A 8 -9.41 37.52 -14.67
C MET A 8 -9.89 36.27 -15.42
N TYR A 9 -9.99 36.32 -16.75
CA TYR A 9 -10.35 35.16 -17.57
C TYR A 9 -9.31 34.04 -17.44
N PHE A 10 -8.02 34.35 -17.56
CA PHE A 10 -6.97 33.36 -17.35
C PHE A 10 -6.97 32.83 -15.92
N ASN A 11 -7.08 33.68 -14.89
CA ASN A 11 -7.17 33.22 -13.50
C ASN A 11 -8.38 32.28 -13.27
N TYR A 12 -9.52 32.55 -13.90
CA TYR A 12 -10.69 31.68 -13.79
C TYR A 12 -10.46 30.31 -14.45
N GLN A 13 -9.87 30.29 -15.65
CA GLN A 13 -9.51 29.04 -16.34
C GLN A 13 -8.44 28.25 -15.59
N PHE A 14 -7.41 28.94 -15.06
CA PHE A 14 -6.38 28.33 -14.21
C PHE A 14 -6.94 27.79 -12.90
N LYS A 15 -7.91 28.49 -12.29
CA LYS A 15 -8.62 28.00 -11.11
C LYS A 15 -9.37 26.71 -11.42
N ALA A 16 -10.19 26.69 -12.48
CA ALA A 16 -10.91 25.47 -12.86
C ALA A 16 -9.98 24.31 -13.22
N TYR A 17 -8.83 24.59 -13.85
CA TYR A 17 -7.80 23.59 -14.13
C TYR A 17 -7.19 23.03 -12.84
N LYS A 18 -6.83 23.91 -11.91
CA LYS A 18 -6.27 23.53 -10.60
C LYS A 18 -7.28 22.73 -9.77
N ASP A 19 -8.54 23.17 -9.72
CA ASP A 19 -9.62 22.47 -9.02
C ASP A 19 -9.81 21.05 -9.59
N ASN A 20 -9.71 20.86 -10.91
CA ASN A 20 -9.77 19.54 -11.54
C ASN A 20 -8.54 18.66 -11.24
N GLN A 21 -7.34 19.25 -11.20
CA GLN A 21 -6.12 18.53 -10.82
C GLN A 21 -6.16 18.07 -9.34
N GLU A 22 -6.65 18.92 -8.44
CA GLU A 22 -6.80 18.56 -7.01
C GLU A 22 -7.80 17.40 -6.82
N VAL A 23 -8.89 17.37 -7.59
CA VAL A 23 -9.85 16.26 -7.59
C VAL A 23 -9.22 14.98 -8.12
N ASP A 24 -8.51 15.03 -9.26
CA ASP A 24 -7.85 13.85 -9.86
C ASP A 24 -6.77 13.26 -8.92
N TYR A 25 -5.93 14.12 -8.33
CA TYR A 25 -4.94 13.75 -7.33
C TYR A 25 -5.57 13.06 -6.11
N THR A 26 -6.64 13.64 -5.57
CA THR A 26 -7.38 13.08 -4.44
C THR A 26 -7.97 11.69 -4.76
N VAL A 27 -8.55 11.54 -5.96
CA VAL A 27 -9.13 10.25 -6.39
C VAL A 27 -8.05 9.19 -6.51
N LYS A 28 -6.89 9.51 -7.10
CA LYS A 28 -5.76 8.59 -7.21
C LYS A 28 -5.20 8.18 -5.84
N LEU A 29 -5.04 9.14 -4.91
CA LEU A 29 -4.61 8.86 -3.53
C LEU A 29 -5.58 7.91 -2.83
N ASN A 30 -6.88 8.21 -2.89
CA ASN A 30 -7.90 7.36 -2.29
C ASN A 30 -7.93 5.96 -2.93
N HIS A 31 -7.73 5.86 -4.24
CA HIS A 31 -7.68 4.56 -4.92
C HIS A 31 -6.51 3.71 -4.41
N GLY A 32 -5.32 4.31 -4.28
CA GLY A 32 -4.14 3.64 -3.75
C GLY A 32 -4.30 3.18 -2.30
N THR A 33 -4.97 3.95 -1.45
CA THR A 33 -5.20 3.57 -0.04
C THR A 33 -6.38 2.63 0.16
N GLU A 34 -7.53 2.90 -0.47
CA GLU A 34 -8.71 2.03 -0.38
C GLU A 34 -8.41 0.62 -0.90
N ILE A 35 -7.87 0.51 -2.11
CA ILE A 35 -7.61 -0.80 -2.71
C ILE A 35 -6.30 -1.38 -2.21
N GLY A 36 -5.22 -0.60 -2.17
CA GLY A 36 -3.92 -1.10 -1.75
C GLY A 36 -3.89 -1.59 -0.31
N ILE A 37 -4.59 -0.89 0.60
CA ILE A 37 -4.51 -1.14 2.05
C ILE A 37 -5.79 -1.81 2.56
N LYS A 38 -6.97 -1.18 2.42
CA LYS A 38 -8.19 -1.70 3.05
C LYS A 38 -8.64 -3.03 2.45
N GLU A 39 -8.63 -3.17 1.12
CA GLU A 39 -8.95 -4.46 0.50
C GLU A 39 -7.92 -5.54 0.87
N SER A 40 -6.63 -5.18 0.98
CA SER A 40 -5.60 -6.11 1.46
C SER A 40 -5.87 -6.59 2.89
N ILE A 41 -6.27 -5.70 3.80
CA ILE A 41 -6.67 -6.06 5.18
C ILE A 41 -7.86 -7.01 5.16
N TYR A 42 -8.90 -6.67 4.41
CA TYR A 42 -10.09 -7.52 4.27
C TYR A 42 -9.76 -8.91 3.71
N ASN A 43 -8.91 -8.97 2.68
CA ASN A 43 -8.48 -10.23 2.09
C ASN A 43 -7.63 -11.06 3.07
N LEU A 44 -6.79 -10.42 3.89
CA LEU A 44 -6.03 -11.08 4.94
C LEU A 44 -6.92 -11.68 6.04
N ASP A 45 -8.03 -11.02 6.39
CA ASP A 45 -9.04 -11.58 7.30
C ASP A 45 -9.68 -12.84 6.73
N ASN A 46 -10.05 -12.82 5.45
CA ASN A 46 -10.62 -13.98 4.77
C ASN A 46 -9.63 -15.15 4.70
N VAL A 47 -8.35 -14.87 4.46
CA VAL A 47 -7.29 -15.90 4.46
C VAL A 47 -7.12 -16.48 5.86
N THR A 48 -7.06 -15.63 6.89
CA THR A 48 -6.93 -16.07 8.29
C THR A 48 -8.07 -17.00 8.67
N LYS A 49 -9.32 -16.61 8.38
CA LYS A 49 -10.49 -17.45 8.59
C LYS A 49 -10.42 -18.76 7.82
N SER A 50 -10.00 -18.72 6.56
CA SER A 50 -9.84 -19.94 5.74
C SER A 50 -8.81 -20.91 6.32
N LEU A 51 -7.74 -20.37 6.92
CA LEU A 51 -6.72 -21.16 7.59
C LEU A 51 -7.26 -21.81 8.86
N GLU A 52 -7.97 -21.04 9.70
CA GLU A 52 -8.63 -21.50 10.93
C GLU A 52 -9.70 -22.58 10.66
N ASP A 53 -10.48 -22.42 9.60
CA ASP A 53 -11.53 -23.37 9.17
C ASP A 53 -10.97 -24.64 8.53
N ASN A 54 -9.64 -24.81 8.48
CA ASN A 54 -8.94 -25.92 7.81
C ASN A 54 -9.34 -26.07 6.33
N SER A 55 -9.61 -24.95 5.64
CA SER A 55 -9.98 -24.93 4.22
C SER A 55 -8.91 -25.56 3.34
N SER A 56 -9.29 -26.00 2.13
CA SER A 56 -8.36 -26.66 1.22
C SER A 56 -7.20 -25.75 0.81
N LYS A 57 -6.12 -26.38 0.29
CA LYS A 57 -4.95 -25.68 -0.24
C LYS A 57 -5.32 -24.66 -1.30
N GLU A 58 -6.24 -25.03 -2.19
CA GLU A 58 -6.72 -24.18 -3.29
C GLU A 58 -7.46 -22.96 -2.77
N THR A 59 -8.32 -23.12 -1.75
CA THR A 59 -9.03 -22.00 -1.11
C THR A 59 -8.06 -21.01 -0.46
N VAL A 60 -7.06 -21.51 0.28
CA VAL A 60 -6.03 -20.68 0.92
C VAL A 60 -5.22 -19.91 -0.13
N ILE A 61 -4.76 -20.60 -1.18
CA ILE A 61 -4.00 -19.97 -2.27
C ILE A 61 -4.84 -18.91 -2.98
N HIS A 62 -6.12 -19.19 -3.26
CA HIS A 62 -7.01 -18.23 -3.88
C HIS A 62 -7.18 -16.97 -3.03
N GLY A 63 -7.37 -17.12 -1.71
CA GLY A 63 -7.45 -15.98 -0.79
C GLY A 63 -6.16 -15.16 -0.77
N LEU A 64 -5.00 -15.81 -0.68
CA LEU A 64 -3.69 -15.14 -0.78
C LEU A 64 -3.50 -14.46 -2.14
N GLY A 65 -4.04 -15.03 -3.21
CA GLY A 65 -4.05 -14.44 -4.55
C GLY A 65 -4.79 -13.10 -4.56
N ASN A 66 -5.93 -13.00 -3.88
CA ASN A 66 -6.65 -11.74 -3.75
C ASN A 66 -5.85 -10.68 -2.98
N VAL A 67 -5.16 -11.08 -1.90
CA VAL A 67 -4.23 -10.18 -1.17
C VAL A 67 -3.12 -9.68 -2.11
N ALA A 68 -2.53 -10.57 -2.91
CA ALA A 68 -1.49 -10.17 -3.86
C ALA A 68 -2.02 -9.18 -4.92
N VAL A 69 -3.25 -9.37 -5.41
CA VAL A 69 -3.87 -8.45 -6.37
C VAL A 69 -4.08 -7.07 -5.75
N SER A 70 -4.65 -6.98 -4.54
CA SER A 70 -4.90 -5.68 -3.89
C SER A 70 -3.59 -4.93 -3.60
N LEU A 71 -2.55 -5.61 -3.11
CA LEU A 71 -1.21 -5.03 -2.93
C LEU A 71 -0.61 -4.53 -4.25
N LYS A 72 -0.81 -5.27 -5.34
CA LYS A 72 -0.32 -4.89 -6.68
C LYS A 72 -1.03 -3.65 -7.22
N VAL A 73 -2.34 -3.53 -7.01
CA VAL A 73 -3.08 -2.32 -7.37
C VAL A 73 -2.60 -1.12 -6.56
N GLY A 74 -2.30 -1.31 -5.26
CA GLY A 74 -1.65 -0.29 -4.43
C GLY A 74 -0.31 0.18 -5.02
N GLU A 75 0.57 -0.76 -5.38
CA GLU A 75 1.84 -0.44 -6.07
C GLU A 75 1.61 0.40 -7.32
N GLU A 76 0.75 -0.04 -8.23
CA GLU A 76 0.50 0.62 -9.51
C GLU A 76 -0.09 2.03 -9.32
N SER A 77 -1.02 2.18 -8.38
CA SER A 77 -1.62 3.47 -8.04
C SER A 77 -0.57 4.48 -7.61
N PHE A 78 0.36 4.07 -6.73
CA PHE A 78 1.43 4.95 -6.27
C PHE A 78 2.52 5.17 -7.32
N ILE A 79 2.73 4.26 -8.28
CA ILE A 79 3.56 4.53 -9.46
C ILE A 79 2.95 5.66 -10.29
N PHE A 80 1.64 5.63 -10.54
CA PHE A 80 0.97 6.69 -11.30
C PHE A 80 1.01 8.04 -10.59
N LEU A 81 0.92 8.05 -9.25
CA LEU A 81 1.05 9.26 -8.44
C LEU A 81 2.47 9.84 -8.40
N ASP A 82 3.51 9.12 -8.85
CA ASP A 82 4.88 9.64 -8.79
C ASP A 82 5.05 10.92 -9.62
N SER A 83 4.30 11.07 -10.72
CA SER A 83 4.32 12.32 -11.50
C SER A 83 3.73 13.48 -10.72
N ASP A 84 2.60 13.25 -10.04
CA ASP A 84 1.90 14.26 -9.22
C ASP A 84 2.79 14.67 -8.02
N PHE A 85 3.53 13.72 -7.43
CA PHE A 85 4.49 14.01 -6.36
C PHE A 85 5.70 14.80 -6.85
N ARG A 86 6.18 14.54 -8.07
CA ARG A 86 7.36 15.21 -8.63
C ARG A 86 7.07 16.60 -9.20
N GLU A 87 5.83 17.07 -9.23
CA GLU A 87 5.52 18.44 -9.66
C GLU A 87 6.26 19.49 -8.79
N ASP A 88 6.55 19.17 -7.53
CA ASP A 88 7.35 20.03 -6.63
C ASP A 88 8.87 19.78 -6.72
N GLN A 89 9.32 18.81 -7.52
CA GLN A 89 10.70 18.30 -7.67
C GLN A 89 11.39 17.82 -6.37
N LEU A 90 10.69 17.80 -5.25
CA LEU A 90 11.23 17.53 -3.91
C LEU A 90 10.65 16.28 -3.27
N SER A 91 9.59 15.72 -3.87
CA SER A 91 8.84 14.57 -3.34
C SER A 91 8.73 13.43 -4.36
N SER A 92 8.58 12.21 -3.86
CA SER A 92 8.38 11.02 -4.70
C SER A 92 7.59 9.94 -3.96
N THR A 93 6.82 9.16 -4.70
CA THR A 93 6.13 7.97 -4.18
C THR A 93 7.02 6.72 -4.21
N ASN A 94 8.31 6.86 -4.55
CA ASN A 94 9.23 5.74 -4.77
C ASN A 94 9.29 4.75 -3.61
N LEU A 95 9.41 5.23 -2.38
CA LEU A 95 9.38 4.34 -1.22
C LEU A 95 8.01 3.65 -1.05
N ILE A 96 6.92 4.36 -1.35
CA ILE A 96 5.54 3.88 -1.18
C ILE A 96 5.28 2.67 -2.08
N TYR A 97 5.37 2.84 -3.41
CA TYR A 97 5.06 1.74 -4.33
C TYR A 97 6.03 0.57 -4.16
N ASN A 98 7.26 0.83 -3.76
CA ASN A 98 8.25 -0.20 -3.53
C ASN A 98 7.96 -1.07 -2.30
N VAL A 99 7.44 -0.48 -1.22
CA VAL A 99 6.99 -1.25 -0.06
C VAL A 99 5.81 -2.13 -0.43
N PHE A 100 4.84 -1.62 -1.20
CA PHE A 100 3.76 -2.46 -1.74
C PHE A 100 4.30 -3.62 -2.59
N ARG A 101 5.31 -3.36 -3.44
CA ARG A 101 5.98 -4.39 -4.24
C ARG A 101 6.66 -5.45 -3.37
N ASP A 102 7.31 -5.07 -2.27
CA ASP A 102 7.97 -6.01 -1.37
C ASP A 102 6.96 -6.86 -0.58
N MET A 103 5.83 -6.28 -0.15
CA MET A 103 4.71 -7.01 0.44
C MET A 103 4.05 -7.96 -0.57
N TYR A 104 3.81 -7.51 -1.80
CA TYR A 104 3.32 -8.33 -2.90
C TYR A 104 4.23 -9.54 -3.14
N THR A 105 5.54 -9.31 -3.21
CA THR A 105 6.55 -10.36 -3.42
C THR A 105 6.53 -11.37 -2.28
N HIS A 106 6.39 -10.89 -1.04
CA HIS A 106 6.26 -11.76 0.13
C HIS A 106 5.06 -12.70 0.01
N ILE A 107 3.87 -12.18 -0.28
CA ILE A 107 2.67 -13.01 -0.47
C ILE A 107 2.83 -13.95 -1.67
N ARG A 108 3.23 -13.42 -2.83
CA ARG A 108 3.23 -14.16 -4.09
C ARG A 108 4.31 -15.23 -4.19
N VAL A 109 5.52 -14.91 -3.77
CA VAL A 109 6.71 -15.74 -3.97
C VAL A 109 7.09 -16.47 -2.67
N GLU A 110 7.08 -15.75 -1.55
CA GLU A 110 7.58 -16.32 -0.29
C GLU A 110 6.51 -17.17 0.42
N ILE A 111 5.23 -16.95 0.13
CA ILE A 111 4.13 -17.76 0.68
C ILE A 111 3.50 -18.65 -0.39
N ILE A 112 2.83 -18.09 -1.41
CA ILE A 112 2.04 -18.88 -2.38
C ILE A 112 2.92 -19.90 -3.10
N ASP A 113 4.07 -19.50 -3.67
CA ASP A 113 4.93 -20.45 -4.40
C ASP A 113 5.53 -21.52 -3.48
N GLN A 114 5.75 -21.21 -2.20
CA GLN A 114 6.20 -22.19 -1.21
C GLN A 114 5.10 -23.21 -0.85
N ILE A 115 3.85 -22.76 -0.75
CA ILE A 115 2.69 -23.66 -0.58
C ILE A 115 2.52 -24.54 -1.83
N LEU A 116 2.59 -23.95 -3.04
CA LEU A 116 2.48 -24.69 -4.31
C LEU A 116 3.56 -25.77 -4.43
N SER A 117 4.81 -25.43 -4.12
CA SER A 117 5.96 -26.35 -4.13
C SER A 117 6.02 -27.29 -2.92
N ASN A 118 5.00 -27.30 -2.07
CA ASN A 118 4.89 -28.13 -0.86
C ASN A 118 6.03 -27.93 0.16
N LYS A 119 6.71 -26.78 0.13
CA LYS A 119 7.69 -26.38 1.15
C LYS A 119 7.01 -25.88 2.43
N ILE A 120 5.86 -25.22 2.28
CA ILE A 120 4.94 -24.92 3.39
C ILE A 120 3.82 -25.97 3.34
N SER A 121 3.76 -26.85 4.34
CA SER A 121 2.60 -27.73 4.51
C SER A 121 1.42 -26.92 5.03
N LEU A 122 0.19 -27.34 4.77
CA LEU A 122 -1.01 -26.74 5.39
C LEU A 122 -1.55 -27.65 6.49
N GLU A 123 -0.64 -28.25 7.25
CA GLU A 123 -0.94 -28.95 8.50
C GLU A 123 -1.06 -27.95 9.66
N LYS A 124 -1.60 -28.40 10.80
CA LYS A 124 -2.00 -27.52 11.90
C LYS A 124 -0.90 -26.53 12.36
N GLU A 125 0.32 -27.01 12.55
CA GLU A 125 1.44 -26.15 13.02
C GLU A 125 1.83 -25.11 11.97
N SER A 126 2.00 -25.52 10.71
CA SER A 126 2.32 -24.62 9.60
C SER A 126 1.20 -23.62 9.32
N ARG A 127 -0.08 -23.99 9.49
CA ARG A 127 -1.22 -23.05 9.40
C ARG A 127 -1.14 -21.99 10.49
N ASN A 128 -0.87 -22.37 11.73
CA ASN A 128 -0.75 -21.43 12.85
C ASN A 128 0.42 -20.46 12.63
N GLN A 129 1.55 -20.95 12.11
CA GLN A 129 2.67 -20.08 11.75
C GLN A 129 2.28 -19.12 10.62
N LEU A 130 1.60 -19.61 9.58
CA LEU A 130 1.14 -18.77 8.48
C LEU A 130 0.14 -17.71 8.96
N ILE A 131 -0.81 -18.06 9.83
CA ILE A 131 -1.75 -17.11 10.47
C ILE A 131 -0.97 -16.02 11.21
N LYS A 132 0.06 -16.41 11.98
CA LYS A 132 0.90 -15.44 12.70
C LYS A 132 1.62 -14.50 11.72
N ASP A 133 2.23 -15.04 10.67
CA ASP A 133 3.02 -14.25 9.71
C ASP A 133 2.15 -13.27 8.92
N ILE A 134 1.00 -13.73 8.40
CA ILE A 134 0.06 -12.83 7.70
C ILE A 134 -0.64 -11.87 8.66
N GLY A 135 -0.80 -12.26 9.93
CA GLY A 135 -1.36 -11.41 10.98
C GLY A 135 -0.47 -10.21 11.30
N VAL A 136 0.85 -10.38 11.28
CA VAL A 136 1.80 -9.26 11.40
C VAL A 136 1.63 -8.29 10.23
N LEU A 137 1.63 -8.79 8.98
CA LEU A 137 1.40 -7.95 7.80
C LEU A 137 0.07 -7.19 7.88
N LYS A 138 -1.00 -7.86 8.32
CA LYS A 138 -2.31 -7.23 8.52
C LYS A 138 -2.21 -6.07 9.53
N GLN A 139 -1.62 -6.29 10.70
CA GLN A 139 -1.46 -5.24 11.72
C GLN A 139 -0.65 -4.05 11.22
N ASP A 140 0.37 -4.29 10.40
CA ASP A 140 1.16 -3.23 9.80
C ASP A 140 0.36 -2.43 8.76
N LEU A 141 -0.46 -3.10 7.94
CA LEU A 141 -1.38 -2.44 7.00
C LEU A 141 -2.47 -1.64 7.73
N GLU A 142 -3.06 -2.19 8.80
CA GLU A 142 -4.01 -1.47 9.66
C GLU A 142 -3.35 -0.24 10.30
N TYR A 143 -2.09 -0.35 10.69
CA TYR A 143 -1.34 0.78 11.21
C TYR A 143 -1.16 1.86 10.13
N ILE A 144 -0.79 1.50 8.90
CA ILE A 144 -0.69 2.44 7.78
C ILE A 144 -2.07 3.09 7.49
N ASP A 145 -3.15 2.31 7.42
CA ASP A 145 -4.52 2.82 7.19
C ASP A 145 -4.92 3.87 8.23
N SER A 146 -4.58 3.62 9.51
CA SER A 146 -4.88 4.54 10.61
C SER A 146 -4.23 5.92 10.48
N GLN A 147 -3.15 6.02 9.70
CA GLN A 147 -2.38 7.25 9.50
C GLN A 147 -2.74 7.97 8.19
N PHE A 148 -3.28 7.24 7.21
CA PHE A 148 -3.52 7.70 5.85
C PHE A 148 -5.00 7.58 5.44
N ASN A 149 -5.92 8.02 6.30
CA ASN A 149 -7.32 8.08 5.90
C ASN A 149 -7.53 9.15 4.80
N GLY A 150 -8.56 8.94 3.96
CA GLY A 150 -8.80 9.77 2.78
C GLY A 150 -9.07 11.26 3.07
N ASP A 151 -9.46 11.61 4.30
CA ASP A 151 -9.67 13.01 4.67
C ASP A 151 -8.37 13.68 5.13
N ILE A 152 -7.50 12.96 5.83
CA ILE A 152 -6.14 13.41 6.15
C ILE A 152 -5.38 13.63 4.85
N LEU A 153 -5.39 12.65 3.94
CA LEU A 153 -4.58 12.72 2.71
C LEU A 153 -4.90 13.90 1.79
N LYS A 154 -6.17 14.31 1.72
CA LYS A 154 -6.63 15.44 0.87
C LYS A 154 -6.01 16.77 1.26
N GLU A 155 -5.69 16.96 2.54
CA GLU A 155 -5.22 18.23 3.07
C GLU A 155 -3.69 18.32 3.12
N GLN A 156 -2.98 17.22 2.80
CA GLN A 156 -1.54 17.13 2.98
C GLN A 156 -0.78 17.29 1.67
N SER A 157 0.38 17.93 1.74
CA SER A 157 1.27 18.07 0.59
C SER A 157 1.94 16.73 0.25
N PRO A 158 2.33 16.50 -1.02
CA PRO A 158 3.12 15.33 -1.42
C PRO A 158 4.34 15.11 -0.52
N LYS A 159 5.04 16.19 -0.13
CA LYS A 159 6.21 16.10 0.75
C LYS A 159 5.87 15.59 2.14
N TRP A 160 4.74 16.03 2.68
CA TRP A 160 4.27 15.54 3.97
C TRP A 160 3.95 14.04 3.89
N ILE A 161 3.27 13.60 2.83
CA ILE A 161 2.91 12.20 2.63
C ILE A 161 4.16 11.32 2.51
N GLU A 162 5.14 11.74 1.71
CA GLU A 162 6.43 11.05 1.57
C GLU A 162 7.15 10.92 2.92
N ASN A 163 7.29 12.02 3.66
CA ASN A 163 7.99 12.03 4.94
C ASN A 163 7.27 11.16 5.97
N LYS A 164 5.93 11.29 6.06
CA LYS A 164 5.12 10.51 6.99
C LYS A 164 5.18 9.02 6.64
N TRP A 165 5.17 8.68 5.36
CA TRP A 165 5.33 7.29 4.92
C TRP A 165 6.69 6.74 5.35
N LYS A 166 7.77 7.50 5.11
CA LYS A 166 9.12 7.10 5.50
C LYS A 166 9.25 6.87 7.00
N GLU A 167 8.70 7.76 7.81
CA GLU A 167 8.65 7.62 9.28
C GLU A 167 7.92 6.33 9.68
N LEU A 168 6.71 6.10 9.14
CA LEU A 168 5.90 4.94 9.47
C LEU A 168 6.54 3.62 9.07
N ILE A 169 7.14 3.53 7.88
CA ILE A 169 7.87 2.33 7.49
C ILE A 169 9.09 2.13 8.39
N GLY A 170 9.79 3.21 8.78
CA GLY A 170 10.86 3.16 9.77
C GLY A 170 10.41 2.55 11.10
N GLU A 171 9.24 2.93 11.61
CA GLU A 171 8.67 2.35 12.82
C GLU A 171 8.29 0.88 12.64
N ILE A 172 7.63 0.53 11.52
CA ILE A 172 7.23 -0.84 11.20
C ILE A 172 8.43 -1.78 11.12
N VAL A 173 9.50 -1.38 10.42
CA VAL A 173 10.70 -2.24 10.30
C VAL A 173 11.42 -2.41 11.64
N ASN A 174 11.38 -1.41 12.51
CA ASN A 174 11.99 -1.49 13.84
C ASN A 174 11.14 -2.29 14.84
N ARG A 175 9.82 -2.33 14.66
CA ARG A 175 8.92 -3.20 15.45
C ARG A 175 9.06 -4.67 15.08
N ASN A 176 9.25 -4.98 13.80
CA ASN A 176 9.18 -6.34 13.27
C ASN A 176 10.56 -6.92 12.92
N THR A 177 11.49 -6.89 13.87
CA THR A 177 12.90 -7.28 13.64
C THR A 177 13.11 -8.75 13.26
N ASP A 178 12.20 -9.64 13.66
CA ASP A 178 12.28 -11.07 13.36
C ASP A 178 11.65 -11.46 12.00
N SER A 179 11.06 -10.50 11.28
CA SER A 179 10.41 -10.75 10.00
C SER A 179 11.38 -10.53 8.83
N LYS A 180 11.55 -11.57 8.01
CA LYS A 180 12.39 -11.51 6.80
C LYS A 180 11.93 -10.45 5.79
N LEU A 181 10.62 -10.20 5.71
CA LEU A 181 10.07 -9.14 4.86
C LEU A 181 10.60 -7.77 5.30
N TYR A 182 10.49 -7.47 6.59
CA TYR A 182 10.87 -6.15 7.11
C TYR A 182 12.38 -5.97 7.24
N GLU A 183 13.14 -7.03 7.49
CA GLU A 183 14.60 -7.02 7.39
C GLU A 183 15.06 -6.63 5.97
N ARG A 184 14.44 -7.22 4.94
CA ARG A 184 14.72 -6.87 3.54
C ARG A 184 14.36 -5.41 3.24
N ILE A 185 13.19 -4.93 3.66
CA ILE A 185 12.78 -3.54 3.48
C ILE A 185 13.78 -2.60 4.15
N LYS A 186 14.18 -2.89 5.39
CA LYS A 186 15.16 -2.12 6.15
C LYS A 186 16.49 -1.98 5.40
N MET A 187 17.05 -3.09 4.93
CA MET A 187 18.32 -3.10 4.19
C MET A 187 18.21 -2.40 2.82
N LYS A 188 17.13 -2.64 2.08
CA LYS A 188 16.93 -2.14 0.71
C LYS A 188 16.73 -0.62 0.67
N TYR A 189 16.12 -0.04 1.70
CA TYR A 189 15.80 1.39 1.76
C TYR A 189 16.61 2.18 2.79
N ASN A 190 17.54 1.53 3.51
CA ASN A 190 18.39 2.12 4.52
C ASN A 190 17.57 2.88 5.58
N LEU A 191 16.62 2.16 6.20
CA LEU A 191 15.70 2.64 7.24
C LEU A 191 16.11 2.20 8.65
#